data_AF-A0A926BTA8-F1
#
_entry.id   AF-A0A926BTA8-F1
#
_cell.length_a   1.000
_cell.length_b   1.000
_cell.length_c   1.000
_cell.angle_alpha   90.00
_cell.angle_beta   90.00
_cell.angle_gamma   90.00
#
_symmetry.space_group_name_H-M   'P 1'
#
loop_
_entity.id
_entity.type
_entity.pdbx_description
1 polymer ?
#
loop_
_entity_poly.entity_id
_entity_poly.type
_entity_poly.pdbx_seq_one_letter_code
_entity_poly.pdbx_strand_id
1 'polypeptide(L)'
;MRLIRFATVAATLAIILSVPSFGQAVIDKNRSFFSPDQQWGFGMNNRGMTIQYAMGPAFHIGLNMALDFNKDSARSDAYFDFGPYAKFILSGDVVKPYIHLGVGLVQPNTGSFVISKDNDSNDTTPSKLVLPDPQIRAYLGLGFEHFFNQNVGIIGQVTVVDAKLAGQHVENGQAVSDPKFEFGLLGATAGVEFFF
;
A
#
# COMPACT_ATOMS: atom_id res chain seq x y z
N MET A 1 -3.72 15.37 12.45
CA MET A 1 -2.24 15.58 12.34
C MET A 1 -1.39 14.93 13.44
N ARG A 2 -1.78 14.89 14.73
CA ARG A 2 -0.90 14.36 15.81
C ARG A 2 -0.71 12.82 15.79
N LEU A 3 -1.76 12.07 15.45
CA LEU A 3 -1.72 10.60 15.37
C LEU A 3 -0.79 10.05 14.26
N ILE A 4 -0.80 10.68 13.08
CA ILE A 4 0.07 10.30 11.95
C ILE A 4 1.54 10.47 12.34
N ARG A 5 1.89 11.58 13.02
CA ARG A 5 3.26 11.81 13.50
C ARG A 5 3.69 10.75 14.53
N PHE A 6 2.79 10.31 15.40
CA PHE A 6 3.08 9.22 16.34
C PHE A 6 3.31 7.88 15.64
N ALA A 7 2.50 7.54 14.63
CA ALA A 7 2.69 6.32 13.84
C ALA A 7 4.01 6.35 13.04
N THR A 8 4.37 7.49 12.45
CA THR A 8 5.66 7.67 11.77
C THR A 8 6.83 7.55 12.74
N VAL A 9 6.74 8.18 13.92
CA VAL A 9 7.78 8.09 14.95
C VAL A 9 7.90 6.67 15.48
N ALA A 10 6.79 5.98 15.75
CA ALA A 10 6.80 4.59 16.21
C ALA A 10 7.38 3.63 15.16
N ALA A 11 7.03 3.81 13.88
CA ALA A 11 7.60 3.02 12.79
C ALA A 11 9.10 3.30 12.62
N THR A 12 9.52 4.57 12.69
CA THR A 12 10.94 4.94 12.58
C THR A 12 11.75 4.44 13.78
N LEU A 13 11.18 4.52 14.99
CA LEU A 13 11.80 4.01 16.20
C LEU A 13 11.91 2.48 16.16
N ALA A 14 10.89 1.79 15.64
CA ALA A 14 10.95 0.35 15.40
C ALA A 14 12.08 0.03 14.41
N ILE A 15 12.22 0.75 13.29
CA ILE A 15 13.33 0.57 12.32
C ILE A 15 14.70 0.74 12.97
N ILE A 16 14.88 1.77 13.81
CA ILE A 16 16.16 2.07 14.47
C ILE A 16 16.48 1.03 15.56
N LEU A 17 15.46 0.59 16.30
CA LEU A 17 15.62 -0.39 17.38
C LEU A 17 15.72 -1.83 16.86
N SER A 18 15.29 -2.10 15.63
CA SER A 18 15.34 -3.41 14.98
C SER A 18 16.51 -3.54 14.00
N VAL A 19 17.69 -3.01 14.33
CA VAL A 19 18.92 -3.32 13.58
C VAL A 19 19.61 -4.52 14.23
N PRO A 20 19.26 -5.79 13.92
CA PRO A 20 20.18 -6.89 14.10
C PRO A 20 21.00 -7.10 12.82
N SER A 21 22.27 -7.44 13.03
CA SER A 21 23.27 -7.96 12.10
C SER A 21 22.74 -8.44 10.73
N PHE A 22 23.26 -7.86 9.65
CA PHE A 22 23.30 -8.39 8.27
C PHE A 22 22.22 -9.43 7.95
N GLY A 23 21.01 -8.96 7.61
CA GLY A 23 19.86 -9.82 7.30
C GLY A 23 20.15 -10.79 6.16
N GLN A 24 20.34 -12.06 6.52
CA GLN A 24 20.35 -13.18 5.58
C GLN A 24 18.90 -13.55 5.26
N ALA A 25 18.59 -13.82 3.99
CA ALA A 25 17.30 -14.42 3.63
C ALA A 25 17.15 -15.73 4.43
N VAL A 26 16.07 -15.84 5.22
CA VAL A 26 15.81 -17.06 5.98
C VAL A 26 15.27 -18.11 5.02
N ILE A 27 16.18 -18.95 4.53
CA ILE A 27 15.84 -20.23 3.90
C ILE A 27 15.74 -21.34 4.98
N ASP A 28 15.98 -20.99 6.26
CA ASP A 28 15.95 -21.96 7.35
C ASP A 28 14.58 -21.99 8.04
N LYS A 29 13.80 -23.04 7.73
CA LYS A 29 12.48 -23.32 8.34
C LYS A 29 12.52 -23.34 9.87
N ASN A 30 13.68 -23.62 10.48
CA ASN A 30 13.80 -23.74 11.94
C ASN A 30 13.77 -22.38 12.66
N ARG A 31 14.07 -21.27 11.98
CA ARG A 31 14.01 -19.91 12.56
C ARG A 31 12.68 -19.21 12.29
N SER A 32 11.77 -19.87 11.59
CA SER A 32 10.51 -19.28 11.13
C SER A 32 9.28 -20.05 11.61
N PHE A 33 9.36 -20.72 12.77
CA PHE A 33 8.31 -21.64 13.24
C PHE A 33 6.90 -21.03 13.23
N PHE A 34 6.78 -19.72 13.51
CA PHE A 34 5.51 -19.00 13.49
C PHE A 34 5.18 -18.29 12.18
N SER A 35 6.07 -18.30 11.18
CA SER A 35 5.72 -17.74 9.87
C SER A 35 4.77 -18.69 9.11
N PRO A 36 3.80 -18.14 8.37
CA PRO A 36 3.03 -18.84 7.35
C PRO A 36 3.89 -19.63 6.35
N ASP A 37 3.46 -20.85 5.99
CA ASP A 37 4.09 -21.67 4.95
C ASP A 37 3.00 -22.35 4.11
N GLN A 38 3.01 -22.14 2.80
CA GLN A 38 2.12 -22.78 1.81
C GLN A 38 0.61 -22.59 2.03
N GLN A 39 0.20 -21.46 2.60
CA GLN A 39 -1.19 -21.23 3.02
C GLN A 39 -1.74 -19.91 2.51
N TRP A 40 -3.07 -19.85 2.38
CA TRP A 40 -3.76 -18.62 1.99
C TRP A 40 -3.95 -17.74 3.20
N GLY A 41 -4.08 -16.44 2.96
CA GLY A 41 -4.38 -15.48 4.00
C GLY A 41 -5.07 -14.24 3.47
N PHE A 42 -5.64 -13.50 4.40
CA PHE A 42 -6.16 -12.17 4.17
C PHE A 42 -5.63 -11.23 5.23
N GLY A 43 -5.41 -9.98 4.86
CA GLY A 43 -4.99 -8.93 5.76
C GLY A 43 -5.98 -7.78 5.79
N MET A 44 -5.98 -7.06 6.90
CA MET A 44 -6.70 -5.80 7.04
C MET A 44 -5.76 -4.79 7.67
N ASN A 45 -5.69 -3.61 7.10
CA ASN A 45 -4.88 -2.51 7.60
C ASN A 45 -5.63 -1.18 7.48
N ASN A 46 -5.04 -0.10 7.97
CA ASN A 46 -5.61 1.24 7.90
C ASN A 46 -5.77 1.83 6.48
N ARG A 47 -5.36 1.11 5.42
CA ARG A 47 -5.58 1.46 4.01
C ARG A 47 -6.55 0.52 3.29
N GLY A 48 -6.90 -0.62 3.87
CA GLY A 48 -7.87 -1.56 3.32
C GLY A 48 -7.49 -3.02 3.51
N MET A 49 -7.86 -3.86 2.55
CA MET A 49 -7.72 -5.31 2.64
C MET A 49 -6.62 -5.84 1.74
N THR A 50 -6.07 -7.00 2.09
CA THR A 50 -5.15 -7.76 1.24
C THR A 50 -5.61 -9.21 1.18
N ILE A 51 -5.34 -9.87 0.06
CA ILE A 51 -5.43 -11.31 -0.08
C ILE A 51 -4.04 -11.79 -0.47
N GLN A 52 -3.55 -12.86 0.15
CA GLN A 52 -2.18 -13.32 -0.07
C GLN A 52 -2.04 -14.81 0.04
N TYR A 53 -1.01 -15.32 -0.59
CA TYR A 53 -0.56 -16.70 -0.49
C TYR A 53 0.89 -16.69 0.00
N ALA A 54 1.14 -17.34 1.14
CA ALA A 54 2.48 -17.57 1.63
C ALA A 54 3.08 -18.75 0.86
N MET A 55 3.98 -18.48 -0.08
CA MET A 55 4.69 -19.56 -0.79
C MET A 55 5.68 -20.28 0.12
N GLY A 56 6.15 -19.56 1.14
CA GLY A 56 6.90 -20.10 2.27
C GLY A 56 7.16 -19.02 3.32
N PRO A 57 7.91 -19.34 4.38
CA PRO A 57 8.10 -18.45 5.53
C PRO A 57 8.72 -17.09 5.23
N ALA A 58 9.40 -16.98 4.10
CA ALA A 58 10.15 -15.80 3.67
C ALA A 58 9.51 -15.08 2.47
N PHE A 59 8.54 -15.68 1.78
CA PHE A 59 8.03 -15.12 0.53
C PHE A 59 6.52 -15.27 0.40
N HIS A 60 5.83 -14.13 0.38
CA HIS A 60 4.40 -14.06 0.16
C HIS A 60 4.12 -13.28 -1.12
N ILE A 61 3.09 -13.68 -1.85
CA ILE A 61 2.54 -12.95 -2.98
C ILE A 61 1.08 -12.65 -2.71
N GLY A 62 0.55 -11.55 -3.21
CA GLY A 62 -0.84 -11.22 -2.95
C GLY A 62 -1.38 -10.12 -3.83
N LEU A 63 -2.61 -9.73 -3.52
CA LEU A 63 -3.34 -8.64 -4.10
C LEU A 63 -3.67 -7.64 -2.99
N ASN A 64 -3.41 -6.36 -3.27
CA ASN A 64 -3.96 -5.27 -2.47
C ASN A 64 -5.35 -4.95 -2.96
N MET A 65 -6.25 -4.72 -2.01
CA MET A 65 -7.60 -4.25 -2.20
C MET A 65 -7.80 -3.08 -1.21
N ALA A 66 -7.09 -2.00 -1.48
CA ALA A 66 -7.17 -0.81 -0.66
C ALA A 66 -8.30 0.09 -1.17
N LEU A 67 -9.24 0.36 -0.28
CA LEU A 67 -10.29 1.35 -0.43
C LEU A 67 -10.05 2.37 0.66
N ASP A 68 -9.27 3.41 0.37
CA ASP A 68 -9.07 4.46 1.35
C ASP A 68 -10.14 5.55 1.16
N PHE A 69 -11.02 5.65 2.15
CA PHE A 69 -12.04 6.69 2.23
C PHE A 69 -11.56 7.91 3.03
N ASN A 70 -10.36 7.85 3.64
CA ASN A 70 -9.81 8.96 4.39
C ASN A 70 -9.24 10.00 3.43
N LYS A 71 -9.97 11.11 3.33
CA LYS A 71 -9.49 12.37 2.77
C LYS A 71 -8.37 12.90 3.68
N ASP A 72 -7.12 12.52 3.45
CA ASP A 72 -6.00 13.18 4.12
C ASP A 72 -5.72 14.52 3.40
N SER A 73 -5.45 15.56 4.16
CA SER A 73 -5.21 16.91 3.61
C SER A 73 -3.90 16.99 2.80
N ALA A 74 -3.03 15.97 2.90
CA ALA A 74 -1.86 15.77 2.06
C ALA A 74 -2.10 14.77 0.89
N ARG A 75 -3.15 13.95 0.94
CA ARG A 75 -3.56 12.97 -0.08
C ARG A 75 -5.08 13.11 -0.24
N SER A 76 -5.47 14.13 -0.98
CA SER A 76 -6.81 14.74 -1.03
C SER A 76 -7.97 13.82 -1.43
N ASP A 77 -7.71 12.62 -1.95
CA ASP A 77 -8.71 11.94 -2.75
C ASP A 77 -8.86 10.49 -2.31
N ALA A 78 -10.10 10.04 -2.16
CA ALA A 78 -10.39 8.62 -1.95
C ALA A 78 -9.76 7.81 -3.08
N TYR A 79 -8.92 6.85 -2.71
CA TYR A 79 -8.14 6.07 -3.66
C TYR A 79 -8.52 4.60 -3.58
N PHE A 80 -8.93 4.06 -4.72
CA PHE A 80 -8.95 2.64 -4.95
C PHE A 80 -7.56 2.23 -5.40
N ASP A 81 -6.85 1.39 -4.64
CA ASP A 81 -5.56 0.81 -5.04
C ASP A 81 -5.73 -0.71 -5.11
N PHE A 82 -5.69 -1.21 -6.34
CA PHE A 82 -5.81 -2.63 -6.65
C PHE A 82 -4.63 -3.11 -7.46
N GLY A 83 -3.94 -4.13 -6.96
CA GLY A 83 -2.97 -4.83 -7.78
C GLY A 83 -2.04 -5.76 -7.01
N PRO A 84 -1.23 -6.52 -7.75
CA PRO A 84 -0.37 -7.54 -7.19
C PRO A 84 0.78 -6.95 -6.40
N TYR A 85 1.21 -7.72 -5.42
CA TYR A 85 2.39 -7.43 -4.64
C TYR A 85 3.17 -8.69 -4.29
N ALA A 86 4.42 -8.48 -3.92
CA ALA A 86 5.30 -9.47 -3.34
C ALA A 86 5.86 -8.93 -2.02
N LYS A 87 5.95 -9.79 -1.01
CA LYS A 87 6.51 -9.51 0.31
C LYS A 87 7.64 -10.51 0.58
N PHE A 88 8.82 -9.99 0.89
CA PHE A 88 10.01 -10.76 1.26
C PHE A 88 10.30 -10.53 2.74
N ILE A 89 10.11 -11.57 3.55
CA ILE A 89 10.32 -11.55 5.00
C ILE A 89 11.76 -11.99 5.29
N LEU A 90 12.49 -11.13 6.01
CA LEU A 90 13.87 -11.34 6.40
C LEU A 90 13.97 -12.07 7.74
N SER A 91 15.19 -12.47 8.11
CA SER A 91 15.45 -13.04 9.42
C SER A 91 15.09 -12.07 10.52
N GLY A 92 14.31 -12.57 11.47
CA GLY A 92 14.00 -11.93 12.73
C GLY A 92 13.59 -12.99 13.73
N ASP A 93 13.82 -12.71 15.01
CA ASP A 93 13.42 -13.60 16.10
C ASP A 93 11.93 -13.41 16.39
N VAL A 94 11.60 -12.42 17.22
CA VAL A 94 10.21 -12.07 17.53
C VAL A 94 9.60 -11.22 16.42
N VAL A 95 10.33 -10.19 15.97
CA VAL A 95 9.88 -9.25 14.95
C VAL A 95 10.70 -9.46 13.68
N LYS A 96 10.01 -9.64 12.55
CA LYS A 96 10.61 -9.97 11.26
C LYS A 96 10.57 -8.76 10.35
N PRO A 97 11.72 -8.22 9.94
CA PRO A 97 11.74 -7.18 8.91
C PRO A 97 11.24 -7.75 7.60
N TYR A 98 10.63 -6.91 6.75
CA TYR A 98 10.26 -7.33 5.41
C TYR A 98 10.40 -6.19 4.40
N ILE A 99 10.52 -6.59 3.14
CA ILE A 99 10.47 -5.73 1.96
C ILE A 99 9.17 -6.03 1.22
N HIS A 100 8.42 -4.99 0.88
CA HIS A 100 7.15 -5.09 0.18
C HIS A 100 7.20 -4.33 -1.13
N LEU A 101 6.91 -5.02 -2.22
CA LEU A 101 6.93 -4.49 -3.58
C LEU A 101 5.56 -4.65 -4.18
N GLY A 102 4.95 -3.59 -4.68
CA GLY A 102 3.63 -3.66 -5.28
C GLY A 102 3.52 -2.84 -6.55
N VAL A 103 2.64 -3.29 -7.44
CA VAL A 103 2.13 -2.51 -8.56
C VAL A 103 0.61 -2.52 -8.50
N GLY A 104 -0.02 -1.40 -8.78
CA GLY A 104 -1.47 -1.26 -8.64
C GLY A 104 -2.05 -0.26 -9.61
N LEU A 105 -3.31 -0.48 -9.95
CA LEU A 105 -4.16 0.54 -10.55
C LEU A 105 -4.72 1.40 -9.43
N VAL A 106 -4.44 2.68 -9.51
CA VAL A 106 -4.92 3.69 -8.59
C VAL A 106 -5.87 4.60 -9.30
N GLN A 107 -7.12 4.65 -8.85
CA GLN A 107 -8.05 5.67 -9.29
C GLN A 107 -8.14 6.75 -8.22
N PRO A 108 -7.55 7.94 -8.44
CA PRO A 108 -7.76 9.07 -7.54
C PRO A 108 -9.25 9.47 -7.59
N ASN A 109 -9.75 10.19 -6.61
CA ASN A 109 -11.11 10.76 -6.59
C ASN A 109 -12.24 9.74 -6.75
N THR A 110 -12.01 8.49 -6.33
CA THR A 110 -13.03 7.42 -6.39
C THR A 110 -14.11 7.71 -5.35
N GLY A 111 -15.25 8.26 -5.79
CA GLY A 111 -16.37 8.68 -4.92
C GLY A 111 -16.69 10.17 -4.95
N SER A 112 -15.91 10.99 -5.65
CA SER A 112 -16.28 12.39 -5.93
C SER A 112 -17.13 12.46 -7.20
N PHE A 113 -18.45 12.53 -7.03
CA PHE A 113 -19.36 12.85 -8.12
C PHE A 113 -19.32 14.36 -8.37
N VAL A 114 -18.45 14.80 -9.29
CA VAL A 114 -18.45 16.20 -9.73
C VAL A 114 -19.43 16.34 -10.88
N ILE A 115 -20.60 16.90 -10.58
CA ILE A 115 -21.52 17.39 -11.60
C ILE A 115 -21.00 18.76 -12.05
N SER A 116 -20.27 18.78 -13.16
CA SER A 116 -19.92 20.04 -13.81
C SER A 116 -21.08 20.49 -14.69
N LYS A 117 -21.56 21.71 -14.46
CA LYS A 117 -22.48 22.39 -15.37
C LYS A 117 -21.63 23.27 -16.27
N ASP A 118 -21.67 23.03 -17.57
CA ASP A 118 -21.06 23.94 -18.52
C ASP A 118 -21.77 25.29 -18.39
N ASN A 119 -21.01 26.35 -18.11
CA ASN A 119 -21.57 27.69 -17.92
C ASN A 119 -21.82 28.42 -19.26
N ASP A 120 -21.66 27.73 -20.39
CA ASP A 120 -22.05 28.29 -21.67
C ASP A 120 -23.58 28.32 -21.78
N SER A 121 -24.09 29.55 -21.79
CA SER A 121 -25.46 29.95 -21.45
C SER A 121 -26.54 29.55 -22.47
N ASN A 122 -26.33 28.53 -23.29
CA ASN A 122 -27.31 28.03 -24.26
C ASN A 122 -27.29 26.50 -24.44
N ASP A 123 -26.48 25.76 -23.69
CA ASP A 123 -26.35 24.33 -23.93
C ASP A 123 -27.32 23.52 -23.03
N THR A 124 -28.25 22.81 -23.67
CA THR A 124 -29.17 21.84 -23.05
C THR A 124 -28.49 20.50 -22.75
N THR A 125 -27.15 20.43 -22.78
CA THR A 125 -26.41 19.21 -22.54
C THR A 125 -26.53 18.74 -21.08
N PRO A 126 -26.85 17.45 -20.87
CA PRO A 126 -26.90 16.88 -19.53
C PRO A 126 -25.51 16.92 -18.89
N SER A 127 -25.48 17.24 -17.60
CA SER A 127 -24.28 17.28 -16.78
C SER A 127 -23.36 16.07 -17.02
N LYS A 128 -22.10 16.33 -17.38
CA LYS A 128 -21.13 15.27 -17.65
C LYS A 128 -20.55 14.75 -16.33
N LEU A 129 -20.69 13.44 -16.10
CA LEU A 129 -19.94 12.74 -15.06
C LEU A 129 -18.48 12.63 -15.52
N VAL A 130 -17.58 13.34 -14.87
CA VAL A 130 -16.14 13.21 -15.11
C VAL A 130 -15.57 12.26 -14.07
N LEU A 131 -15.25 11.04 -14.49
CA LEU A 131 -14.45 10.13 -13.68
C LEU A 131 -12.97 10.40 -13.97
N PRO A 132 -12.13 10.51 -12.92
CA PRO A 132 -10.69 10.64 -13.04
C PRO A 132 -10.08 9.38 -13.67
N ASP A 133 -9.05 9.57 -14.50
CA ASP A 133 -8.39 8.47 -15.20
C ASP A 133 -7.62 7.57 -14.23
N PRO A 134 -7.66 6.23 -14.44
CA PRO A 134 -6.88 5.30 -13.65
C PRO A 134 -5.38 5.49 -13.91
N GLN A 135 -4.60 5.34 -12.84
CA GLN A 135 -3.16 5.53 -12.82
C GLN A 135 -2.45 4.23 -12.50
N ILE A 136 -1.32 3.95 -13.15
CA ILE A 136 -0.45 2.84 -12.73
C ILE A 136 0.46 3.36 -11.60
N ARG A 137 0.46 2.67 -10.48
CA ARG A 137 1.33 2.92 -9.34
C ARG A 137 2.30 1.76 -9.15
N ALA A 138 3.56 2.07 -8.90
CA ALA A 138 4.55 1.12 -8.41
C ALA A 138 5.10 1.64 -7.09
N TYR A 139 5.29 0.77 -6.10
CA TYR A 139 5.75 1.20 -4.79
C TYR A 139 6.62 0.17 -4.09
N LEU A 140 7.52 0.68 -3.26
CA LEU A 140 8.38 -0.07 -2.37
C LEU A 140 8.05 0.35 -0.93
N GLY A 141 7.84 -0.64 -0.08
CA GLY A 141 7.67 -0.48 1.36
C GLY A 141 8.69 -1.30 2.13
N LEU A 142 9.05 -0.80 3.30
CA LEU A 142 9.82 -1.53 4.30
C LEU A 142 8.95 -1.65 5.54
N GLY A 143 9.00 -2.79 6.21
CA GLY A 143 8.14 -3.01 7.37
C GLY A 143 8.65 -4.06 8.32
N PHE A 144 7.84 -4.29 9.35
CA PHE A 144 8.02 -5.32 10.35
C PHE A 144 6.73 -6.09 10.54
N GLU A 145 6.89 -7.36 10.83
CA GLU A 145 5.80 -8.27 11.08
C GLU A 145 6.10 -9.11 12.31
N HIS A 146 5.08 -9.37 13.11
CA HIS A 146 5.17 -10.28 14.25
C HIS A 146 4.05 -11.30 14.12
N PHE A 147 4.42 -12.58 14.08
CA PHE A 147 3.48 -13.69 14.05
C PHE A 147 3.34 -14.27 15.45
N PHE A 148 2.12 -14.24 15.98
CA PHE A 148 1.80 -14.90 17.25
C PHE A 148 1.73 -16.42 17.08
N ASN A 149 1.29 -16.85 15.89
CA ASN A 149 1.29 -18.23 15.43
C ASN A 149 1.30 -18.22 13.89
N GLN A 150 1.28 -19.40 13.26
CA GLN A 150 1.25 -19.50 11.78
C GLN A 150 -0.02 -18.88 11.17
N ASN A 151 -1.08 -18.69 11.93
CA ASN A 151 -2.37 -18.22 11.42
C ASN A 151 -2.63 -16.72 11.66
N VAL A 152 -1.88 -16.05 12.54
CA VAL A 152 -2.18 -14.67 12.97
C VAL A 152 -0.90 -13.86 13.13
N GLY A 153 -0.85 -12.72 12.44
CA GLY A 153 0.23 -11.75 12.56
C GLY A 153 -0.24 -10.30 12.62
N ILE A 154 0.64 -9.44 13.10
CA ILE A 154 0.50 -7.97 13.01
C ILE A 154 1.58 -7.41 12.09
N ILE A 155 1.21 -6.41 11.31
CA ILE A 155 2.10 -5.74 10.36
C ILE A 155 2.22 -4.26 10.64
N GLY A 156 3.42 -3.73 10.41
CA GLY A 156 3.70 -2.30 10.34
C GLY A 156 4.61 -2.01 9.15
N GLN A 157 4.22 -1.08 8.28
CA GLN A 157 4.94 -0.74 7.07
C GLN A 157 5.11 0.77 6.92
N VAL A 158 6.20 1.18 6.27
CA VAL A 158 6.34 2.52 5.70
C VAL A 158 6.62 2.40 4.20
N THR A 159 5.86 3.13 3.39
CA THR A 159 6.18 3.29 1.96
C THR A 159 7.39 4.20 1.82
N VAL A 160 8.42 3.72 1.15
CA VAL A 160 9.70 4.42 0.94
C VAL A 160 9.86 4.99 -0.48
N VAL A 161 9.26 4.32 -1.46
CA VAL A 161 9.22 4.76 -2.87
C VAL A 161 7.80 4.64 -3.38
N ASP A 162 7.34 5.64 -4.10
CA ASP A 162 6.03 5.68 -4.76
C ASP A 162 6.20 6.31 -6.14
N ALA A 163 5.85 5.58 -7.19
CA ALA A 163 5.94 6.01 -8.56
C ALA A 163 4.57 5.87 -9.23
N LYS A 164 4.01 6.98 -9.72
CA LYS A 164 2.78 7.00 -10.50
C LYS A 164 3.16 7.23 -11.96
N LEU A 165 2.98 6.21 -12.78
CA LEU A 165 3.54 6.11 -14.13
C LEU A 165 2.59 6.58 -15.23
N ALA A 166 1.29 6.66 -14.95
CA ALA A 166 0.30 7.11 -15.90
C ALA A 166 -0.75 7.92 -15.17
N GLY A 167 -1.09 9.09 -15.69
CA GLY A 167 -2.19 9.92 -15.22
C GLY A 167 -2.42 10.96 -16.28
N GLN A 168 -3.34 10.69 -17.20
CA GLN A 168 -3.66 11.65 -18.24
C GLN A 168 -4.41 12.80 -17.59
N HIS A 169 -3.91 14.01 -17.80
CA HIS A 169 -4.70 15.22 -17.61
C HIS A 169 -4.71 15.96 -18.94
N VAL A 170 -5.82 16.61 -19.24
CA VAL A 170 -5.95 17.37 -20.48
C VAL A 170 -5.40 18.77 -20.24
N GLU A 171 -4.26 19.08 -20.85
CA GLU A 171 -3.70 20.44 -20.91
C GLU A 171 -3.86 20.96 -22.33
N ASN A 172 -4.54 22.10 -22.51
CA ASN A 172 -4.81 22.71 -23.83
C ASN A 172 -5.46 21.75 -24.86
N GLY A 173 -6.30 20.82 -24.42
CA GLY A 173 -6.95 19.84 -25.30
C GLY A 173 -6.08 18.65 -25.70
N GLN A 174 -4.87 18.52 -25.15
CA GLN A 174 -4.00 17.37 -25.35
C GLN A 174 -3.88 16.55 -24.06
N ALA A 175 -3.91 15.23 -24.18
CA ALA A 175 -3.66 14.33 -23.05
C ALA A 175 -2.17 14.37 -22.69
N VAL A 176 -1.85 14.99 -21.57
CA VAL A 176 -0.49 15.07 -21.00
C VAL A 176 -0.40 14.05 -19.87
N SER A 177 0.62 13.19 -19.93
CA SER A 177 0.91 12.20 -18.90
C SER A 177 2.20 12.57 -18.19
N ASP A 178 2.09 13.07 -16.97
CA ASP A 178 3.25 13.41 -16.15
C ASP A 178 3.51 12.32 -15.11
N PRO A 179 4.54 11.47 -15.31
CA PRO A 179 4.92 10.50 -14.29
C PRO A 179 5.39 11.25 -13.03
N LYS A 180 4.89 10.84 -11.87
CA LYS A 180 5.31 11.38 -10.57
C LYS A 180 6.10 10.35 -9.82
N PHE A 181 7.30 10.71 -9.37
CA PHE A 181 8.18 9.85 -8.60
C PHE A 181 8.49 10.51 -7.26
N GLU A 182 8.16 9.83 -6.17
CA GLU A 182 8.37 10.29 -4.80
C GLU A 182 9.27 9.31 -4.05
N PHE A 183 10.19 9.86 -3.26
CA PHE A 183 11.08 9.11 -2.36
C PHE A 183 11.01 9.73 -0.97
N GLY A 184 10.92 8.91 0.08
CA GLY A 184 10.90 9.36 1.46
C GLY A 184 9.95 8.53 2.34
N LEU A 185 9.57 9.04 3.51
CA LEU A 185 8.57 8.39 4.36
C LEU A 185 7.17 8.82 3.90
N LEU A 186 6.64 8.14 2.87
CA LEU A 186 5.46 8.58 2.12
C LEU A 186 4.12 8.14 2.75
N GLY A 187 4.19 7.22 3.72
CA GLY A 187 3.08 6.95 4.61
C GLY A 187 3.23 5.62 5.35
N ALA A 188 2.58 5.54 6.50
CA ALA A 188 2.61 4.36 7.36
C ALA A 188 1.34 3.53 7.20
N THR A 189 1.51 2.22 7.25
CA THR A 189 0.43 1.24 7.29
C THR A 189 0.60 0.38 8.53
N ALA A 190 -0.48 0.08 9.23
CA ALA A 190 -0.50 -0.89 10.33
C ALA A 190 -1.76 -1.76 10.21
N GLY A 191 -1.62 -3.04 10.51
CA GLY A 191 -2.69 -4.00 10.29
C GLY A 191 -2.48 -5.36 10.93
N VAL A 192 -3.37 -6.27 10.59
CA VAL A 192 -3.40 -7.67 11.02
C VAL A 192 -3.51 -8.56 9.80
N GLU A 193 -2.92 -9.76 9.88
CA GLU A 193 -2.99 -10.79 8.85
C GLU A 193 -3.46 -12.11 9.45
N PHE A 194 -4.31 -12.81 8.70
CA PHE A 194 -4.88 -14.10 9.07
C PHE A 194 -4.60 -15.12 7.97
N PHE A 195 -4.18 -16.32 8.33
CA PHE A 195 -3.85 -17.40 7.39
C PHE A 195 -4.52 -18.73 7.74
N PHE A 196 -4.80 -19.56 6.74
CA PHE A 196 -5.51 -20.83 6.86
C PHE A 196 -5.19 -21.80 5.72
#